data_AF-A0A4Y1ZBH6-F1
#
_entry.id   AF-A0A4Y1ZBH6-F1
#
_cell.length_a   1.000
_cell.length_b   1.000
_cell.length_c   1.000
_cell.angle_alpha   90.00
_cell.angle_beta   90.00
_cell.angle_gamma   90.00
#
_symmetry.space_group_name_H-M   'P 1'
#
loop_
_entity.id
_entity.type
_entity.pdbx_description
1 polymer ?
#
loop_
_entity_poly.entity_id
_entity_poly.type
_entity_poly.pdbx_seq_one_letter_code
_entity_poly.pdbx_strand_id
1 'polypeptide(L)'
;MDEVDATLLVSHRKQYKEEAQTLGVKLTYLPYLVKALVSALKAFPILNASIDEESQEIIYKHYYNIGIAANTDAGLVVPVVKHAESKSMYALASEIQELAEKARTGKLTAEEMKGGTCTLSNIGSEGGQWLHR
;
A
#
# COMPACT_ATOMS: atom_id res chain seq x y z
N MET A 1 3.77 -0.57 21.33
CA MET A 1 2.64 -1.10 20.54
C MET A 1 1.65 0.03 20.47
N ASP A 2 1.33 0.47 19.26
CA ASP A 2 0.49 1.65 19.03
C ASP A 2 -0.86 1.24 18.44
N GLU A 3 -1.93 1.78 19.00
CA GLU A 3 -3.29 1.60 18.52
C GLU A 3 -3.80 2.92 17.91
N VAL A 4 -4.65 2.80 16.89
CA VAL A 4 -5.20 3.96 16.19
C VAL A 4 -6.72 3.87 16.20
N ASP A 5 -7.37 4.93 16.69
CA ASP A 5 -8.82 5.07 16.55
C ASP A 5 -9.19 5.37 15.10
N ALA A 6 -9.79 4.38 14.44
CA ALA A 6 -10.23 4.48 13.04
C ALA A 6 -11.72 4.81 12.88
N THR A 7 -12.44 5.24 13.93
CA THR A 7 -13.91 5.45 13.91
C THR A 7 -14.36 6.40 12.79
N LEU A 8 -13.67 7.53 12.64
CA LEU A 8 -13.98 8.50 11.58
C LEU A 8 -13.66 7.96 10.19
N LEU A 9 -12.57 7.20 10.05
CA LEU A 9 -12.17 6.57 8.80
C LEU A 9 -13.19 5.51 8.36
N VAL A 10 -13.69 4.70 9.29
CA VAL A 10 -14.74 3.69 9.04
C VAL A 10 -16.03 4.37 8.58
N SER A 11 -16.43 5.44 9.26
CA SER A 11 -17.61 6.24 8.90
C SER A 11 -17.48 6.86 7.51
N HIS A 12 -16.34 7.51 7.23
CA HIS A 12 -16.05 8.10 5.93
C HIS A 12 -16.11 7.04 4.83
N ARG A 13 -15.41 5.92 5.00
CA ARG A 13 -15.45 4.82 4.02
C ARG A 13 -16.87 4.34 3.77
N LYS A 14 -17.72 4.21 4.80
CA LYS A 14 -19.11 3.74 4.64
C LYS A 14 -19.92 4.68 3.74
N GLN A 15 -19.74 6.00 3.88
CA GLN A 15 -20.41 7.00 3.06
C GLN A 15 -20.00 6.91 1.58
N TYR A 16 -18.69 6.84 1.30
CA TYR A 16 -18.18 6.84 -0.08
C TYR A 16 -18.13 5.45 -0.73
N LYS A 17 -18.50 4.40 0.01
CA LYS A 17 -18.51 3.03 -0.53
C LYS A 17 -19.52 2.89 -1.66
N GLU A 18 -20.70 3.49 -1.52
CA GLU A 18 -21.76 3.40 -2.54
C GLU A 18 -21.37 4.16 -3.81
N GLU A 19 -20.78 5.35 -3.67
CA GLU A 19 -20.24 6.11 -4.80
C GLU A 19 -19.06 5.40 -5.48
N ALA A 20 -18.16 4.78 -4.70
CA ALA A 20 -17.09 3.98 -5.29
C ALA A 20 -17.63 2.80 -6.10
N GLN A 21 -18.72 2.18 -5.65
CA GLN A 21 -19.37 1.07 -6.35
C GLN A 21 -19.99 1.49 -7.68
N THR A 22 -20.56 2.70 -7.80
CA THR A 22 -21.08 3.20 -9.08
C THR A 22 -19.95 3.42 -10.09
N LEU A 23 -18.73 3.71 -9.61
CA LEU A 23 -17.52 3.80 -10.41
C LEU A 23 -16.82 2.45 -10.66
N GLY A 24 -17.39 1.34 -10.17
CA GLY A 24 -16.81 -0.01 -10.30
C GLY A 24 -15.59 -0.27 -9.42
N VAL A 25 -15.32 0.59 -8.43
CA VAL A 25 -14.13 0.54 -7.57
C VAL A 25 -14.49 0.00 -6.18
N LYS A 26 -13.76 -1.02 -5.71
CA LYS A 26 -13.93 -1.53 -4.35
C LYS A 26 -13.13 -0.71 -3.34
N LEU A 27 -13.77 0.27 -2.70
CA LEU A 27 -13.13 1.06 -1.66
C LEU A 27 -12.89 0.23 -0.38
N THR A 28 -11.62 -0.07 -0.10
CA THR A 28 -11.15 -0.74 1.11
C THR A 28 -10.45 0.26 2.04
N TYR A 29 -9.82 -0.22 3.11
CA TYR A 29 -9.01 0.62 4.01
C TYR A 29 -7.59 0.86 3.50
N LEU A 30 -7.07 0.00 2.61
CA LEU A 30 -5.69 0.10 2.09
C LEU A 30 -5.38 1.44 1.41
N PRO A 31 -6.26 2.01 0.55
CA PRO A 31 -6.00 3.31 -0.08
C PRO A 31 -5.80 4.45 0.93
N TYR A 32 -6.53 4.43 2.05
CA TYR A 32 -6.39 5.41 3.13
C TYR A 32 -5.02 5.27 3.82
N LEU A 33 -4.64 4.04 4.14
CA LEU A 33 -3.35 3.76 4.78
C LEU A 33 -2.18 4.11 3.86
N VAL A 34 -2.28 3.82 2.56
CA VAL A 34 -1.28 4.23 1.57
C VAL A 34 -1.14 5.76 1.54
N LYS A 35 -2.24 6.52 1.53
CA LYS A 35 -2.15 7.98 1.58
C LYS A 35 -1.57 8.50 2.89
N ALA A 36 -1.97 7.95 4.03
CA ALA A 36 -1.40 8.32 5.32
C ALA A 36 0.11 8.03 5.37
N LEU A 37 0.52 6.86 4.89
CA LEU A 37 1.92 6.46 4.79
C LEU A 37 2.71 7.41 3.89
N VAL A 38 2.22 7.73 2.70
CA VAL A 38 2.88 8.69 1.79
C VAL A 38 3.07 10.05 2.47
N SER A 39 2.06 10.54 3.20
CA SER A 39 2.19 11.79 3.97
C SER A 39 3.27 11.70 5.05
N ALA A 40 3.35 10.57 5.76
CA ALA A 40 4.41 10.32 6.74
C ALA A 40 5.79 10.23 6.09
N LEU A 41 5.94 9.53 4.97
CA LEU A 41 7.19 9.42 4.21
C LEU A 41 7.67 10.78 3.67
N LYS A 42 6.75 11.69 3.33
CA LYS A 42 7.07 13.07 2.96
C LYS A 42 7.61 13.87 4.15
N ALA A 43 7.04 13.69 5.33
CA ALA A 43 7.49 14.33 6.55
C ALA A 43 8.81 13.75 7.09
N PHE A 44 9.04 12.45 6.86
CA PHE A 44 10.23 11.72 7.30
C PHE A 44 10.92 11.02 6.11
N PRO A 45 11.64 11.76 5.24
CA PRO A 45 12.22 11.22 4.00
C PRO A 45 13.19 10.05 4.20
N ILE A 46 13.81 9.94 5.38
CA ILE A 46 14.72 8.85 5.73
C ILE A 46 14.04 7.47 5.67
N LEU A 47 12.73 7.41 5.94
CA LEU A 47 11.95 6.17 5.86
C LEU A 47 11.71 5.70 4.41
N ASN A 48 11.92 6.58 3.44
CA ASN A 48 11.81 6.29 2.00
C ASN A 48 13.18 6.18 1.31
N ALA A 49 14.27 6.12 2.08
CA ALA A 49 15.63 6.06 1.56
C ALA A 49 16.11 4.62 1.36
N SER A 50 17.20 4.44 0.62
CA SER A 50 17.97 3.20 0.61
C SER A 50 19.44 3.46 0.86
N ILE A 51 20.12 2.47 1.43
CA ILE A 51 21.57 2.51 1.61
C ILE A 51 22.20 1.96 0.34
N ASP A 52 23.14 2.71 -0.22
CA ASP A 52 24.04 2.21 -1.24
C ASP A 52 25.29 1.67 -0.55
N GLU A 53 25.48 0.35 -0.62
CA GLU A 53 26.59 -0.32 0.06
C GLU A 53 27.95 -0.04 -0.60
N GLU A 54 27.98 0.28 -1.89
CA GLU A 54 29.23 0.54 -2.62
C GLU A 54 29.81 1.92 -2.27
N SER A 55 28.95 2.94 -2.26
CA SER A 55 29.32 4.31 -1.94
C SER A 55 29.22 4.63 -0.44
N GLN A 56 28.60 3.75 0.36
CA GLN A 56 28.23 3.98 1.76
C GLN A 56 27.35 5.23 1.97
N GLU A 57 26.54 5.57 0.97
CA GLU A 57 25.67 6.75 0.99
C GLU A 57 24.19 6.39 1.24
N ILE A 58 23.43 7.37 1.73
CA ILE A 58 21.98 7.27 1.89
C ILE A 58 21.32 7.94 0.67
N ILE A 59 20.67 7.13 -0.16
CA ILE A 59 19.93 7.60 -1.33
C ILE A 59 18.50 7.95 -0.90
N TYR A 60 18.20 9.24 -0.83
CA TYR A 60 16.84 9.74 -0.62
C TYR A 60 16.03 9.69 -1.92
N LYS A 61 14.88 9.00 -1.87
CA LYS A 61 14.00 8.86 -3.03
C LYS A 61 12.85 9.86 -2.94
N HIS A 62 12.62 10.59 -4.03
CA HIS A 62 11.53 11.57 -4.16
C HIS A 62 10.27 11.00 -4.84
N TYR A 63 10.26 9.70 -5.12
CA TYR A 63 9.09 8.95 -5.60
C TYR A 63 8.60 8.02 -4.50
N TYR A 64 7.28 7.83 -4.42
CA TYR A 64 6.65 7.04 -3.35
C TYR A 64 5.98 5.81 -3.97
N ASN A 65 6.76 4.72 -4.03
CA ASN A 65 6.29 3.46 -4.57
C ASN A 65 5.96 2.52 -3.41
N ILE A 66 4.68 2.28 -3.18
CA ILE A 66 4.23 1.54 -2.00
C ILE A 66 3.96 0.09 -2.40
N GLY A 67 4.76 -0.82 -1.87
CA GLY A 67 4.52 -2.26 -1.93
C GLY A 67 3.35 -2.64 -1.04
N ILE A 68 2.49 -3.55 -1.51
CA ILE A 68 1.39 -4.10 -0.73
C ILE A 68 1.59 -5.60 -0.65
N ALA A 69 1.86 -6.10 0.55
CA ALA A 69 2.05 -7.52 0.75
C ALA A 69 0.71 -8.25 0.58
N ALA A 70 0.66 -9.21 -0.34
CA ALA A 70 -0.51 -10.02 -0.64
C ALA A 70 -0.14 -11.50 -0.49
N ASN A 71 -0.86 -12.18 0.39
CA ASN A 71 -0.75 -13.62 0.52
C ASN A 71 -1.58 -14.29 -0.58
N THR A 72 -0.98 -15.24 -1.28
CA THR A 72 -1.60 -16.00 -2.38
C THR A 72 -1.33 -17.49 -2.18
N ASP A 73 -2.07 -18.34 -2.87
CA ASP A 73 -1.86 -19.80 -2.80
C ASP A 73 -0.45 -20.22 -3.25
N ALA A 74 0.21 -19.41 -4.09
CA ALA A 74 1.58 -19.61 -4.54
C ALA A 74 2.64 -19.04 -3.59
N GLY A 75 2.22 -18.40 -2.49
CA GLY A 75 3.09 -17.75 -1.49
C GLY A 75 2.88 -16.25 -1.38
N LEU A 76 3.77 -15.60 -0.63
CA LEU A 76 3.75 -14.16 -0.41
C LEU A 76 4.32 -13.41 -1.61
N VAL A 77 3.54 -12.49 -2.18
CA VAL A 77 3.97 -11.59 -3.25
C VAL A 77 3.76 -10.13 -2.83
N VAL A 78 4.57 -9.23 -3.36
CA VAL A 78 4.52 -7.79 -3.01
C VAL A 78 4.42 -6.97 -4.30
N PRO A 79 3.21 -6.82 -4.87
CA PRO A 79 2.97 -5.85 -5.92
C PRO A 79 3.20 -4.41 -5.42
N VAL A 80 3.61 -3.53 -6.32
CA VAL A 80 4.04 -2.16 -6.04
C VAL A 80 3.13 -1.17 -6.75
N VAL A 81 2.46 -0.31 -5.97
CA VAL A 81 1.74 0.85 -6.48
C VAL A 81 2.74 1.98 -6.70
N LYS A 82 3.00 2.31 -7.97
CA LYS A 82 3.98 3.35 -8.35
C LYS A 82 3.39 4.74 -8.17
N HIS A 83 4.21 5.74 -7.79
CA HIS A 83 3.78 7.14 -7.68
C HIS A 83 2.49 7.34 -6.85
N ALA A 84 2.39 6.69 -5.69
CA ALA A 84 1.18 6.72 -4.87
C ALA A 84 0.82 8.14 -4.39
N GLU A 85 1.79 9.07 -4.40
CA GLU A 85 1.60 10.48 -4.06
C GLU A 85 0.68 11.23 -5.01
N SER A 86 0.72 10.94 -6.31
CA SER A 86 -0.01 11.68 -7.34
C SER A 86 -1.40 11.12 -7.61
N LYS A 87 -1.67 9.89 -7.15
CA LYS A 87 -2.93 9.17 -7.41
C LYS A 87 -4.08 9.62 -6.50
N SER A 88 -5.31 9.67 -7.01
CA SER A 88 -6.49 9.91 -6.19
C SER A 88 -6.85 8.68 -5.34
N MET A 89 -7.75 8.84 -4.38
CA MET A 89 -8.20 7.73 -3.52
C MET A 89 -8.83 6.59 -4.34
N TYR A 90 -9.66 6.94 -5.33
CA TYR A 90 -10.30 5.97 -6.21
C TYR A 90 -9.31 5.31 -7.17
N ALA A 91 -8.34 6.07 -7.71
CA ALA A 91 -7.28 5.51 -8.55
C ALA A 91 -6.43 4.50 -7.78
N LEU A 92 -6.03 4.84 -6.54
CA LEU A 92 -5.34 3.90 -5.66
C LEU A 92 -6.19 2.66 -5.38
N ALA A 93 -7.47 2.83 -5.05
CA ALA A 93 -8.36 1.69 -4.79
C ALA A 93 -8.49 0.75 -6.00
N SER A 94 -8.63 1.31 -7.19
CA SER A 94 -8.74 0.54 -8.44
C SER A 94 -7.45 -0.22 -8.74
N GLU A 95 -6.30 0.43 -8.65
CA GLU A 95 -5.01 -0.20 -8.93
C GLU A 95 -4.63 -1.26 -7.90
N ILE A 96 -4.91 -1.02 -6.62
CA ILE A 96 -4.71 -2.02 -5.57
C ILE A 96 -5.57 -3.25 -5.84
N GLN A 97 -6.81 -3.05 -6.28
CA GLN A 97 -7.70 -4.15 -6.64
C GLN A 97 -7.18 -4.93 -7.85
N GLU A 98 -6.70 -4.24 -8.88
CA GLU A 98 -6.11 -4.87 -10.07
C GLU A 98 -4.87 -5.69 -9.71
N LEU A 99 -3.95 -5.11 -8.93
CA LEU A 99 -2.74 -5.78 -8.47
C LEU A 99 -3.05 -6.97 -7.56
N ALA A 100 -4.06 -6.85 -6.70
CA ALA A 100 -4.50 -7.96 -5.86
C ALA A 100 -5.11 -9.12 -6.68
N GLU A 101 -5.86 -8.80 -7.74
CA GLU A 101 -6.43 -9.82 -8.63
C GLU A 101 -5.34 -10.48 -9.47
N LYS A 102 -4.39 -9.71 -9.99
CA LYS A 102 -3.19 -10.23 -10.67
C LYS A 102 -2.36 -11.11 -9.75
N ALA A 103 -2.21 -10.72 -8.48
CA ALA A 103 -1.51 -11.51 -7.48
C ALA A 103 -2.18 -12.88 -7.30
N ARG A 104 -3.49 -12.90 -7.06
CA ARG A 104 -4.26 -14.13 -6.87
C ARG A 104 -4.26 -15.03 -8.10
N THR A 105 -4.32 -14.45 -9.29
CA THR A 105 -4.34 -15.19 -10.55
C THR A 105 -2.93 -15.56 -11.05
N GLY A 106 -1.87 -15.17 -10.34
CA GLY A 106 -0.48 -15.43 -10.73
C GLY A 106 -0.03 -14.67 -11.99
N LYS A 107 -0.70 -13.57 -12.33
CA LYS A 107 -0.46 -12.77 -13.54
C LYS A 107 0.36 -11.50 -13.29
N LEU A 108 0.95 -11.37 -12.10
CA LEU A 108 1.85 -10.25 -11.80
C LEU A 108 3.09 -10.29 -12.67
N THR A 109 3.41 -9.16 -13.28
CA THR A 109 4.65 -8.98 -14.03
C THR A 109 5.81 -8.65 -13.10
N ALA A 110 7.04 -8.93 -13.55
CA ALA A 110 8.24 -8.55 -12.79
C ALA A 110 8.36 -7.03 -12.56
N GLU A 111 7.81 -6.22 -13.47
CA GLU A 111 7.82 -4.75 -13.34
C GLU A 111 6.85 -4.22 -12.29
N GLU A 112 5.78 -4.96 -12.01
CA GLU A 112 4.80 -4.65 -10.96
C GLU A 112 5.29 -5.05 -9.57
N MET A 113 6.35 -5.86 -9.47
CA MET A 113 6.95 -6.30 -8.19
C MET A 113 8.25 -5.57 -7.85
N LYS A 114 8.73 -4.67 -8.73
CA LYS A 114 10.01 -3.97 -8.59
C LYS A 114 9.84 -2.50 -8.25
N GLY A 115 10.87 -1.94 -7.61
CA GLY A 115 10.99 -0.50 -7.38
C GLY A 115 10.16 0.03 -6.20
N GLY A 116 9.67 -0.85 -5.33
CA GLY A 116 9.05 -0.47 -4.06
C GLY A 116 10.05 0.24 -3.15
N THR A 117 9.60 1.28 -2.46
CA THR A 117 10.42 2.06 -1.51
C THR A 117 9.98 1.86 -0.07
N CYS A 118 8.71 1.55 0.16
CA CYS A 118 8.15 1.17 1.44
C CYS A 118 7.07 0.10 1.22
N THR A 119 6.87 -0.80 2.18
CA THR A 119 5.91 -1.90 2.06
C THR A 119 4.88 -1.87 3.19
N LEU A 120 3.61 -1.91 2.82
CA LEU A 120 2.48 -2.09 3.72
C LEU A 120 2.08 -3.57 3.74
N SER A 121 2.10 -4.19 4.92
CA SER A 121 1.58 -5.55 5.11
C SER A 121 0.29 -5.52 5.89
N ASN A 122 -0.79 -6.04 5.29
CA ASN A 122 -2.11 -6.08 5.91
C ASN A 122 -2.51 -7.50 6.27
N ILE A 123 -2.02 -7.99 7.40
CA ILE A 123 -2.40 -9.28 7.98
C ILE A 123 -3.78 -9.24 8.69
N GLY A 124 -4.33 -8.05 8.91
CA GLY A 124 -5.62 -7.89 9.61
C GLY A 124 -6.80 -8.54 8.88
N SER A 125 -6.68 -8.83 7.59
CA SER A 125 -7.68 -9.62 6.86
C SER A 125 -7.67 -11.11 7.19
N GLU A 126 -6.55 -11.65 7.68
CA GLU A 126 -6.40 -13.06 8.10
C GLU A 126 -6.62 -13.23 9.61
N GLY A 127 -6.39 -12.16 10.38
CA GLY A 127 -6.58 -12.11 11.83
C GLY A 127 -5.25 -11.94 12.58
N GLY A 128 -5.26 -11.11 13.62
CA GLY A 128 -4.08 -10.82 14.44
C GLY A 128 -4.10 -9.39 14.98
N GLN A 129 -3.56 -9.19 16.18
CA GLN A 129 -3.43 -7.85 16.78
C GLN A 129 -2.03 -7.25 16.57
N TRP A 130 -0.97 -8.06 16.63
CA TRP A 130 0.42 -7.61 16.53
C TRP A 130 1.28 -8.62 15.78
N LEU A 131 2.28 -8.15 15.03
CA LEU A 131 3.24 -8.98 14.29
C LEU A 131 4.67 -8.60 14.69
N HIS A 132 5.43 -9.62 15.12
CA HIS A 132 6.77 -9.52 15.76
C HIS A 132 6.78 -8.75 17.09
N ARG A 133 7.43 -9.33 18.10
CA ARG A 133 7.76 -8.68 19.39
C ARG A 133 9.14 -8.08 19.32
#